data_AF-H2ZBF1-F1
#
_entry.id   AF-H2ZBF1-F1
#
_cell.length_a   1.000
_cell.length_b   1.000
_cell.length_c   1.000
_cell.angle_alpha   90.00
_cell.angle_beta   90.00
_cell.angle_gamma   90.00
#
_symmetry.space_group_name_H-M   'P 1'
#
loop_
_entity.id
_entity.type
_entity.pdbx_description
1 polymer ?
#
loop_
_entity_poly.entity_id
_entity_poly.type
_entity_poly.pdbx_seq_one_letter_code
_entity_poly.pdbx_strand_id
1 'polypeptide(L)'
;MEEINEGDLDLPLFDQLILDPRTHFNIEAEPLVLDSTNDFKLQATPTSKLLRFLHIGSEEDDLKVFNVARSIELPNVFETAAFELIKDGKGLEILSTLVNMVKGGHQYVEGAIPYVLAVCACSKVAKVKQEALNHVGTICNRPRMILEFVAYCEAISKSDNEKTGWGRSRKRAVQKWYGNKRSYDVAFAVTSCATVNKWNHRDVIRLCHLNPTNSLCLKVLCM
;
A
#
# COMPACT_ATOMS: atom_id res chain seq x y z
N MET A 1 44.81 -32.74 8.20
CA MET A 1 44.31 -31.44 8.66
C MET A 1 44.83 -30.44 7.65
N GLU A 2 44.03 -30.16 6.62
CA GLU A 2 44.38 -29.16 5.60
C GLU A 2 44.21 -27.77 6.21
N GLU A 3 45.28 -26.99 6.18
CA GLU A 3 45.29 -25.59 6.55
C GLU A 3 44.51 -24.80 5.50
N ILE A 4 43.43 -24.14 5.93
CA ILE A 4 42.69 -23.20 5.10
C ILE A 4 43.52 -21.92 5.03
N ASN A 5 43.97 -21.58 3.82
CA ASN A 5 44.71 -20.38 3.52
C ASN A 5 43.75 -19.17 3.58
N GLU A 6 44.05 -18.17 4.41
CA GLU A 6 43.19 -16.97 4.62
C GLU A 6 42.95 -16.13 3.35
N GLY A 7 43.62 -16.45 2.24
CA GLY A 7 43.47 -15.79 0.94
C GLY A 7 42.29 -16.23 0.07
N ASP A 8 41.55 -17.29 0.43
CA ASP A 8 40.38 -17.78 -0.34
C ASP A 8 39.04 -17.24 0.17
N LEU A 9 39.05 -16.38 1.19
CA LEU A 9 37.87 -15.63 1.61
C LEU A 9 37.73 -14.40 0.71
N ASP A 10 37.14 -14.61 -0.48
CA ASP A 10 36.53 -13.55 -1.27
C ASP A 10 35.52 -12.81 -0.36
N LEU A 11 35.97 -11.71 0.25
CA LEU A 11 35.14 -10.77 0.98
C LEU A 11 34.86 -9.52 0.11
N PRO A 12 34.07 -9.60 -0.98
CA PRO A 12 33.44 -8.41 -1.56
C PRO A 12 32.02 -8.22 -1.01
N LEU A 13 31.67 -8.81 0.15
CA LEU A 13 30.30 -8.73 0.68
C LEU A 13 29.98 -7.36 1.30
N PHE A 14 31.00 -6.58 1.68
CA PHE A 14 30.82 -5.24 2.28
C PHE A 14 31.05 -4.08 1.32
N ASP A 15 31.82 -4.26 0.24
CA ASP A 15 32.14 -3.18 -0.72
C ASP A 15 31.02 -2.90 -1.75
N GLN A 16 29.92 -3.66 -1.72
CA GLN A 16 28.75 -3.44 -2.58
C GLN A 16 27.55 -2.82 -1.85
N LEU A 17 27.72 -2.32 -0.62
CA LEU A 17 26.76 -1.40 -0.01
C LEU A 17 26.98 0.02 -0.56
N ILE A 18 26.90 0.15 -1.89
CA ILE A 18 26.54 1.42 -2.49
C ILE A 18 25.07 1.62 -2.10
N LEU A 19 24.85 2.35 -1.01
CA LEU A 19 23.53 2.91 -0.74
C LEU A 19 23.23 3.81 -1.93
N ASP A 20 22.42 3.32 -2.87
CA ASP A 20 21.88 4.15 -3.94
C ASP A 20 21.41 5.46 -3.30
N PRO A 21 21.75 6.62 -3.89
CA PRO A 21 21.36 7.90 -3.34
C PRO A 21 19.84 7.87 -3.14
N ARG A 22 19.43 7.84 -1.87
CA ARG A 22 18.02 7.73 -1.48
C ARG A 22 17.29 8.81 -2.25
N THR A 23 16.35 8.43 -3.09
CA THR A 23 15.55 9.37 -3.89
C THR A 23 15.08 10.49 -2.98
N HIS A 24 15.55 11.72 -3.25
CA HIS A 24 15.18 12.88 -2.46
C HIS A 24 13.69 13.13 -2.64
N PHE A 25 12.94 13.07 -1.54
CA PHE A 25 11.58 13.60 -1.52
C PHE A 25 11.70 15.11 -1.49
N ASN A 26 11.13 15.80 -2.48
CA ASN A 26 10.93 17.25 -2.39
C ASN A 26 9.81 17.48 -1.37
N ILE A 27 10.20 17.81 -0.14
CA ILE A 27 9.26 18.19 0.91
C ILE A 27 9.05 19.70 0.78
N GLU A 28 7.80 20.10 0.49
CA GLU A 28 7.41 21.51 0.56
C GLU A 28 7.68 22.02 1.98
N ALA A 29 8.33 23.19 2.10
CA ALA A 29 8.64 23.75 3.41
C ALA A 29 7.36 24.02 4.20
N GLU A 30 7.29 23.50 5.43
CA GLU A 30 6.16 23.71 6.31
C GLU A 30 6.07 25.17 6.74
N PRO A 31 4.92 25.84 6.58
CA PRO A 31 4.78 27.24 6.98
C PRO A 31 4.79 27.38 8.50
N LEU A 32 5.41 28.46 8.99
CA LEU A 32 5.32 28.88 10.39
C LEU A 32 3.98 29.58 10.62
N VAL A 33 3.19 29.09 11.57
CA VAL A 33 1.87 29.64 11.93
C VAL A 33 1.83 29.95 13.42
N LEU A 34 1.15 31.04 13.77
CA LEU A 34 0.91 31.40 15.17
C LEU A 34 -0.27 30.58 15.69
N ASP A 35 -0.08 29.85 16.79
CA ASP A 35 -1.15 29.06 17.39
C ASP A 35 -2.06 29.88 18.33
N SER A 36 -3.09 29.23 18.89
CA SER A 36 -4.03 29.87 19.83
C SER A 36 -3.39 30.30 21.15
N THR A 37 -2.17 29.83 21.44
CA THR A 37 -1.36 30.18 22.61
C THR A 37 -0.32 31.27 22.32
N ASN A 38 -0.36 31.88 21.12
CA ASN A 38 0.60 32.87 20.61
C ASN A 38 2.03 32.33 20.43
N ASP A 39 2.20 31.02 20.33
CA ASP A 39 3.49 30.39 20.01
C ASP A 39 3.60 30.13 18.50
N PHE A 40 4.84 30.16 17.99
CA PHE A 40 5.12 29.83 16.60
C PHE A 40 5.27 28.32 16.43
N LYS A 41 4.43 27.72 15.59
CA LYS A 41 4.46 26.29 15.28
C LYS A 41 4.54 26.06 13.77
N LEU A 42 5.33 25.07 13.35
CA LEU A 42 5.28 24.59 11.96
C LEU A 42 3.95 23.88 11.72
N GLN A 43 3.25 24.29 10.67
CA GLN A 43 2.02 23.63 10.25
C GLN A 43 2.35 22.53 9.24
N ALA A 44 2.08 21.28 9.63
CA ALA A 44 2.32 20.12 8.77
C ALA A 44 1.49 20.21 7.47
N THR A 45 2.17 20.16 6.32
CA THR A 45 1.50 20.08 5.01
C THR A 45 0.77 18.75 4.85
N PRO A 46 -0.24 18.65 3.96
CA PRO A 46 -0.89 17.37 3.65
C PRO A 46 0.12 16.31 3.18
N THR A 47 1.14 16.71 2.43
CA THR A 47 2.25 15.82 2.01
C THR A 47 3.03 15.30 3.22
N SER A 48 3.40 16.17 4.17
CA SER A 48 4.09 15.77 5.39
C SER A 48 3.25 14.82 6.24
N LYS A 49 1.95 15.10 6.40
CA LYS A 49 1.01 14.25 7.13
C LYS A 49 0.89 12.87 6.47
N LEU A 50 0.79 12.81 5.15
CA LEU A 50 0.77 11.55 4.40
C LEU A 50 2.05 10.74 4.61
N LEU A 51 3.23 11.38 4.49
CA LEU A 51 4.51 10.71 4.72
C LEU A 51 4.63 10.21 6.17
N ARG A 52 4.16 11.01 7.13
CA ARG A 52 4.10 10.61 8.54
C ARG A 52 3.20 9.40 8.74
N PHE A 53 2.00 9.39 8.14
CA PHE A 53 1.09 8.24 8.19
C PHE A 53 1.74 6.99 7.60
N LEU A 54 2.43 7.11 6.47
CA LEU A 54 3.09 5.97 5.83
C LEU A 54 4.21 5.36 6.69
N HIS A 55 4.95 6.16 7.47
CA HIS A 55 6.08 5.68 8.28
C HIS A 55 5.73 5.41 9.76
N ILE A 56 4.76 6.11 10.33
CA ILE A 56 4.42 6.10 11.77
C ILE A 56 2.98 5.62 12.01
N GLY A 57 2.11 5.68 11.00
CA GLY A 57 0.71 5.25 11.09
C GLY A 57 -0.25 6.34 11.59
N SER A 58 0.26 7.53 11.93
CA SER A 58 -0.57 8.67 12.37
C SER A 58 -0.32 9.89 11.49
N GLU A 59 -1.39 10.63 11.19
CA GLU A 59 -1.32 11.95 10.55
C GLU A 59 -1.19 13.09 11.57
N GLU A 60 -1.59 12.85 12.83
CA GLU A 60 -1.60 13.84 13.91
C GLU A 60 -0.24 13.92 14.63
N ASP A 61 -0.02 15.04 15.36
CA ASP A 61 1.18 15.25 16.18
C ASP A 61 1.15 14.43 17.48
N ASP A 62 -0.03 14.07 17.96
CA ASP A 62 -0.16 13.20 19.13
C ASP A 62 0.20 11.77 18.72
N LEU A 63 1.29 11.25 19.30
CA LEU A 63 1.84 9.90 19.11
C LEU A 63 0.86 8.81 19.62
N LYS A 64 -0.30 8.68 18.98
CA LYS A 64 -1.08 7.44 18.97
C LYS A 64 -0.52 6.62 17.81
N VAL A 65 0.47 5.78 18.10
CA VAL A 65 1.03 4.85 17.11
C VAL A 65 -0.09 3.90 16.69
N PHE A 66 -0.74 4.20 15.56
CA PHE A 66 -1.75 3.32 15.00
C PHE A 66 -1.03 2.10 14.44
N ASN A 67 -1.07 1.03 15.22
CA ASN A 67 -0.73 -0.27 14.71
C ASN A 67 -1.90 -0.70 13.82
N VAL A 68 -1.75 -0.47 12.52
CA VAL A 68 -2.75 -0.79 11.49
C VAL A 68 -3.04 -2.32 11.42
N ALA A 69 -2.39 -3.13 12.26
CA ALA A 69 -2.62 -4.55 12.43
C ALA A 69 -3.63 -4.96 13.53
N ARG A 70 -4.08 -4.08 14.44
CA ARG A 70 -5.06 -4.45 15.49
C ARG A 70 -6.28 -3.54 15.47
N SER A 71 -7.40 -4.09 14.99
CA SER A 71 -8.75 -3.52 15.08
C SER A 71 -8.82 -2.02 14.75
N ILE A 72 -8.58 -1.67 13.50
CA ILE A 72 -8.71 -0.27 13.07
C ILE A 72 -10.17 0.04 12.78
N GLU A 73 -10.76 0.93 13.57
CA GLU A 73 -11.74 1.87 13.05
C GLU A 73 -11.00 2.72 12.02
N LEU A 74 -11.26 2.49 10.73
CA LEU A 74 -10.54 3.20 9.66
C LEU A 74 -10.69 4.69 9.90
N PRO A 75 -9.59 5.48 9.81
CA PRO A 75 -9.73 6.92 9.88
C PRO A 75 -10.73 7.34 8.80
N ASN A 76 -11.59 8.29 9.18
CA ASN A 76 -12.60 8.80 8.27
C ASN A 76 -11.89 9.29 7.02
N VAL A 77 -12.18 8.67 5.87
CA VAL A 77 -11.47 8.93 4.60
C VAL A 77 -11.50 10.42 4.28
N PHE A 78 -12.61 11.09 4.57
CA PHE A 78 -12.81 12.51 4.29
C PHE A 78 -11.90 13.44 5.11
N GLU A 79 -11.30 12.95 6.18
CA GLU A 79 -10.39 13.70 7.06
C GLU A 79 -8.92 13.36 6.81
N THR A 80 -8.62 12.41 5.92
CA THR A 80 -7.24 12.00 5.65
C THR A 80 -6.50 12.98 4.73
N ALA A 81 -5.21 13.13 4.96
CA ALA A 81 -4.30 13.90 4.11
C ALA A 81 -4.30 13.39 2.66
N ALA A 82 -4.48 12.08 2.46
CA ALA A 82 -4.62 11.49 1.13
C ALA A 82 -5.86 12.03 0.38
N PHE A 83 -6.99 12.19 1.07
CA PHE A 83 -8.20 12.76 0.47
C PHE A 83 -8.04 14.24 0.13
N GLU A 84 -7.42 15.02 1.02
CA GLU A 84 -7.08 16.43 0.79
C GLU A 84 -6.20 16.59 -0.45
N LEU A 85 -5.10 15.84 -0.54
CA LEU A 85 -4.20 15.85 -1.71
C LEU A 85 -4.90 15.45 -3.01
N ILE A 86 -5.86 14.52 -2.97
CA ILE A 86 -6.65 14.14 -4.15
C ILE A 86 -7.54 15.31 -4.59
N LYS A 87 -8.17 16.01 -3.64
CA LYS A 87 -9.01 17.18 -3.90
C LYS A 87 -8.19 18.32 -4.51
N ASP A 88 -6.96 18.50 -4.06
CA ASP A 88 -6.02 19.50 -4.58
C ASP A 88 -5.37 19.11 -5.93
N GLY A 89 -5.75 17.97 -6.50
CA GLY A 89 -5.24 17.52 -7.80
C GLY A 89 -3.88 16.80 -7.74
N LYS A 90 -3.29 16.64 -6.55
CA LYS A 90 -2.00 15.96 -6.32
C LYS A 90 -2.13 14.43 -6.19
N GLY A 91 -3.27 13.84 -6.53
CA GLY A 91 -3.51 12.40 -6.39
C GLY A 91 -2.55 11.49 -7.18
N LEU A 92 -1.96 11.96 -8.29
CA LEU A 92 -0.95 11.20 -9.04
C LEU A 92 0.41 11.20 -8.34
N GLU A 93 0.75 12.28 -7.63
CA GLU A 93 1.99 12.39 -6.85
C GLU A 93 1.98 11.37 -5.69
N ILE A 94 0.82 11.17 -5.06
CA ILE A 94 0.61 10.10 -4.07
C ILE A 94 0.99 8.74 -4.66
N LEU A 95 0.48 8.41 -5.85
CA LEU A 95 0.77 7.11 -6.48
C LEU A 95 2.25 6.96 -6.82
N SER A 96 2.90 8.02 -7.31
CA SER A 96 4.34 8.01 -7.55
C SER A 96 5.14 7.78 -6.26
N THR A 97 4.71 8.41 -5.16
CA THR A 97 5.30 8.23 -3.82
C THR A 97 5.17 6.78 -3.36
N LEU A 98 3.98 6.18 -3.47
CA LEU A 98 3.78 4.78 -3.10
C LEU A 98 4.64 3.83 -3.95
N VAL A 99 4.72 4.05 -5.27
CA VAL A 99 5.56 3.23 -6.16
C VAL A 99 7.04 3.36 -5.79
N ASN A 100 7.51 4.57 -5.52
CA ASN A 100 8.88 4.83 -5.09
C ASN A 100 9.17 4.16 -3.75
N MET A 101 8.26 4.26 -2.78
CA MET A 101 8.41 3.61 -1.48
C MET A 101 8.51 2.09 -1.58
N VAL A 102 7.64 1.47 -2.39
CA VAL A 102 7.64 0.01 -2.58
C VAL A 102 8.87 -0.46 -3.35
N LYS A 103 9.27 0.23 -4.42
CA LYS A 103 10.43 -0.14 -5.24
C LYS A 103 11.76 0.15 -4.55
N GLY A 104 11.86 1.27 -3.85
CA GLY A 104 13.04 1.67 -3.08
C GLY A 104 13.21 0.92 -1.77
N GLY A 105 12.28 0.02 -1.41
CA GLY A 105 12.37 -0.78 -0.20
C GLY A 105 12.30 0.05 1.09
N HIS A 106 11.60 1.18 1.05
CA HIS A 106 11.42 2.05 2.21
C HIS A 106 10.67 1.30 3.32
N GLN A 107 11.00 1.59 4.58
CA GLN A 107 10.23 1.09 5.70
C GLN A 107 8.92 1.88 5.81
N TYR A 108 7.82 1.18 6.04
CA TYR A 108 6.49 1.75 6.21
C TYR A 108 5.69 0.92 7.20
N VAL A 109 4.66 1.52 7.80
CA VAL A 109 3.73 0.82 8.69
C VAL A 109 2.92 -0.19 7.88
N GLU A 110 2.81 -1.41 8.41
CA GLU A 110 1.99 -2.47 7.84
C GLU A 110 0.57 -1.96 7.53
N GLY A 111 -0.01 -2.30 6.38
CA GLY A 111 -1.33 -1.82 5.99
C GLY A 111 -1.45 -0.35 5.53
N ALA A 112 -0.48 0.53 5.83
CA ALA A 112 -0.57 1.95 5.47
C ALA A 112 -0.56 2.18 3.94
N ILE A 113 0.37 1.55 3.22
CA ILE A 113 0.43 1.63 1.75
C ILE A 113 -0.86 1.13 1.08
N PRO A 114 -1.37 -0.10 1.37
CA PRO A 114 -2.60 -0.56 0.75
C PRO A 114 -3.83 0.27 1.16
N TYR A 115 -3.83 0.89 2.34
CA TYR A 115 -4.88 1.85 2.73
C TYR A 115 -4.88 3.09 1.83
N VAL A 116 -3.73 3.77 1.69
CA VAL A 116 -3.63 4.97 0.83
C VAL A 116 -3.93 4.63 -0.63
N LEU A 117 -3.48 3.46 -1.11
CA LEU A 117 -3.83 2.97 -2.44
C LEU A 117 -5.35 2.77 -2.58
N ALA A 118 -6.01 2.23 -1.56
CA ALA A 118 -7.46 2.04 -1.55
C ALA A 118 -8.22 3.37 -1.58
N VAL A 119 -7.76 4.39 -0.84
CA VAL A 119 -8.31 5.75 -0.90
C VAL A 119 -8.23 6.30 -2.33
N CYS A 120 -7.07 6.14 -2.99
CA CYS A 120 -6.91 6.55 -4.40
C CYS A 120 -7.81 5.77 -5.35
N ALA A 121 -7.94 4.44 -5.16
CA ALA A 121 -8.76 3.57 -6.00
C ALA A 121 -10.27 3.75 -5.82
N CYS A 122 -10.70 4.26 -4.66
CA CYS A 122 -12.09 4.62 -4.37
C CYS A 122 -12.40 6.10 -4.64
N SER A 123 -11.43 6.89 -5.09
CA SER A 123 -11.63 8.31 -5.40
C SER A 123 -12.69 8.54 -6.49
N LYS A 124 -13.40 9.67 -6.36
CA LYS A 124 -14.35 10.19 -7.37
C LYS A 124 -13.61 10.76 -8.60
N VAL A 125 -12.31 11.07 -8.48
CA VAL A 125 -11.47 11.54 -9.60
C VAL A 125 -11.09 10.36 -10.50
N ALA A 126 -11.70 10.29 -11.69
CA ALA A 126 -11.56 9.15 -12.61
C ALA A 126 -10.10 8.83 -12.97
N LYS A 127 -9.26 9.85 -13.20
CA LYS A 127 -7.85 9.66 -13.55
C LYS A 127 -7.05 9.00 -12.43
N VAL A 128 -7.21 9.48 -11.19
CA VAL A 128 -6.55 8.91 -10.00
C VAL A 128 -7.01 7.48 -9.76
N LYS A 129 -8.32 7.23 -9.84
CA LYS A 129 -8.89 5.89 -9.69
C LYS A 129 -8.36 4.89 -10.71
N GLN A 130 -8.30 5.28 -11.98
CA GLN A 130 -7.77 4.41 -13.04
C GLN A 130 -6.30 4.09 -12.79
N GLU A 131 -5.49 5.10 -12.46
CA GLU A 131 -4.06 4.92 -12.26
C GLU A 131 -3.74 4.11 -11.00
N ALA A 132 -4.47 4.34 -9.91
CA ALA A 132 -4.37 3.54 -8.69
C ALA A 132 -4.62 2.05 -8.97
N LEU A 133 -5.68 1.75 -9.73
CA LEU A 133 -6.03 0.38 -10.12
C LEU A 133 -4.99 -0.27 -11.06
N ASN A 134 -4.35 0.52 -11.92
CA ASN A 134 -3.24 0.05 -12.76
C ASN A 134 -2.01 -0.33 -11.93
N HIS A 135 -1.74 0.41 -10.84
CA HIS A 135 -0.60 0.18 -9.96
C HIS A 135 -0.79 -0.95 -8.93
N VAL A 136 -1.98 -1.52 -8.77
CA VAL A 136 -2.24 -2.62 -7.79
C VAL A 136 -1.22 -3.75 -7.91
N GLY A 137 -0.88 -4.17 -9.14
CA GLY A 137 0.13 -5.23 -9.36
C GLY A 137 1.55 -4.85 -8.92
N THR A 138 1.89 -3.56 -9.01
CA THR A 138 3.22 -3.04 -8.66
C THR A 138 3.33 -2.76 -7.16
N ILE A 139 2.32 -2.11 -6.58
CA ILE A 139 2.32 -1.68 -5.18
C ILE A 139 2.01 -2.85 -4.24
N CYS A 140 0.98 -3.66 -4.52
CA CYS A 140 0.63 -4.81 -3.70
C CYS A 140 1.54 -6.01 -4.02
N ASN A 141 2.85 -5.88 -3.86
CA ASN A 141 3.80 -6.93 -4.21
C ASN A 141 3.87 -8.08 -3.17
N ARG A 142 3.23 -7.92 -2.00
CA ARG A 142 3.13 -8.97 -0.96
C ARG A 142 1.70 -9.53 -0.86
N PRO A 143 1.53 -10.81 -0.49
CA PRO A 143 0.22 -11.47 -0.36
C PRO A 143 -0.75 -10.75 0.60
N ARG A 144 -0.25 -10.29 1.74
CA ARG A 144 -1.01 -9.51 2.71
C ARG A 144 -1.59 -8.22 2.10
N MET A 145 -0.78 -7.48 1.34
CA MET A 145 -1.16 -6.16 0.81
C MET A 145 -2.36 -6.23 -0.14
N ILE A 146 -2.52 -7.31 -0.90
CA ILE A 146 -3.69 -7.45 -1.79
C ILE A 146 -4.97 -7.72 -1.00
N LEU A 147 -4.90 -8.47 0.11
CA LEU A 147 -6.06 -8.70 0.99
C LEU A 147 -6.42 -7.43 1.76
N GLU A 148 -5.42 -6.71 2.29
CA GLU A 148 -5.60 -5.41 2.94
C GLU A 148 -6.24 -4.39 2.00
N PHE A 149 -5.71 -4.27 0.77
CA PHE A 149 -6.26 -3.39 -0.24
C PHE A 149 -7.75 -3.67 -0.51
N VAL A 150 -8.11 -4.95 -0.69
CA VAL A 150 -9.51 -5.35 -0.90
C VAL A 150 -10.37 -4.98 0.32
N ALA A 151 -9.88 -5.26 1.53
CA ALA A 151 -10.57 -4.96 2.77
C ALA A 151 -10.85 -3.46 2.93
N TYR A 152 -9.85 -2.62 2.69
CA TYR A 152 -9.99 -1.17 2.79
C TYR A 152 -10.91 -0.64 1.69
N CYS A 153 -10.75 -1.10 0.45
CA CYS A 153 -11.66 -0.72 -0.64
C CYS A 153 -13.12 -1.06 -0.33
N GLU A 154 -13.41 -2.20 0.32
CA GLU A 154 -14.77 -2.54 0.74
C GLU A 154 -15.27 -1.61 1.84
N ALA A 155 -14.45 -1.38 2.87
CA ALA A 155 -14.83 -0.54 4.00
C ALA A 155 -15.09 0.92 3.59
N ILE A 156 -14.25 1.48 2.71
CA ILE A 156 -14.42 2.83 2.15
C ILE A 156 -15.69 2.92 1.30
N SER A 157 -15.98 1.90 0.48
CA SER A 157 -17.22 1.90 -0.31
C SER A 157 -18.46 1.82 0.59
N LYS A 158 -18.40 1.10 1.72
CA LYS A 158 -19.50 1.03 2.69
C LYS A 158 -19.73 2.39 3.39
N SER A 159 -18.67 3.14 3.70
CA SER A 159 -18.80 4.44 4.37
C SER A 159 -19.35 5.55 3.46
N ASP A 160 -19.04 5.54 2.15
CA ASP A 160 -19.54 6.54 1.18
C ASP A 160 -20.96 6.19 0.63
N ASN A 161 -21.69 5.27 1.28
CA ASN A 161 -22.99 4.75 0.83
C ASN A 161 -23.02 4.24 -0.64
N GLU A 162 -21.85 3.87 -1.19
CA GLU A 162 -21.75 3.28 -2.53
C GLU A 162 -22.08 1.78 -2.48
N LYS A 163 -22.67 1.23 -3.56
CA LYS A 163 -22.99 -0.22 -3.64
C LYS A 163 -21.72 -1.08 -3.57
N THR A 164 -21.81 -2.17 -2.80
CA THR A 164 -20.97 -3.40 -2.66
C THR A 164 -19.44 -3.28 -2.67
N GLY A 165 -18.81 -2.24 -3.20
CA GLY A 165 -17.37 -2.18 -3.30
C GLY A 165 -16.77 -3.16 -4.33
N TRP A 166 -17.46 -3.51 -5.42
CA TRP A 166 -16.95 -4.49 -6.40
C TRP A 166 -17.22 -4.13 -7.87
N GLY A 167 -17.01 -2.86 -8.23
CA GLY A 167 -17.12 -2.40 -9.62
C GLY A 167 -16.19 -3.13 -10.61
N ARG A 168 -16.55 -3.09 -11.91
CA ARG A 168 -15.83 -3.81 -12.99
C ARG A 168 -14.32 -3.53 -13.02
N SER A 169 -13.90 -2.28 -12.78
CA SER A 169 -12.49 -1.88 -12.83
C SER A 169 -11.67 -2.50 -11.69
N ARG A 170 -12.20 -2.49 -10.46
CA ARG A 170 -11.57 -3.11 -9.28
C ARG A 170 -11.47 -4.63 -9.44
N LYS A 171 -12.55 -5.28 -9.90
CA LYS A 171 -12.53 -6.73 -10.22
C LYS A 171 -11.40 -7.04 -11.21
N ARG A 172 -11.27 -6.28 -12.30
CA ARG A 172 -10.21 -6.46 -13.30
C ARG A 172 -8.80 -6.26 -12.73
N ALA A 173 -8.59 -5.25 -11.88
CA ALA A 173 -7.29 -5.01 -11.26
C ALA A 173 -6.86 -6.18 -10.36
N VAL A 174 -7.77 -6.68 -9.53
CA VAL A 174 -7.52 -7.85 -8.67
C VAL A 174 -7.34 -9.12 -9.51
N GLN A 175 -8.15 -9.33 -10.56
CA GLN A 175 -7.97 -10.45 -11.49
C GLN A 175 -6.57 -10.43 -12.11
N LYS A 176 -6.12 -9.27 -12.59
CA LYS A 176 -4.78 -9.08 -13.16
C LYS A 176 -3.68 -9.38 -12.14
N TRP A 177 -3.90 -9.04 -10.87
CA TRP A 177 -2.94 -9.33 -9.80
C TRP A 177 -2.66 -10.83 -9.64
N TYR A 178 -3.70 -11.67 -9.66
CA TYR A 178 -3.56 -13.13 -9.59
C TYR A 178 -3.15 -13.73 -10.95
N GLY A 179 -3.77 -13.27 -12.03
CA GLY A 179 -3.60 -13.83 -13.38
C GLY A 179 -2.22 -13.58 -13.99
N ASN A 180 -1.52 -12.52 -13.58
CA ASN A 180 -0.17 -12.23 -14.05
C ASN A 180 0.93 -12.94 -13.25
N LYS A 181 0.59 -13.62 -12.15
CA LYS A 181 1.55 -14.34 -11.31
C LYS A 181 1.71 -15.79 -11.77
N ARG A 182 2.89 -16.37 -11.52
CA ARG A 182 3.12 -17.79 -11.78
C ARG A 182 2.30 -18.62 -10.79
N SER A 183 1.97 -19.85 -11.17
CA SER A 183 1.21 -20.76 -10.31
C SER A 183 1.84 -20.94 -8.92
N TYR A 184 3.17 -20.97 -8.85
CA TYR A 184 3.92 -21.06 -7.59
C TYR A 184 3.76 -19.80 -6.73
N ASP A 185 3.83 -18.61 -7.32
CA ASP A 185 3.69 -17.35 -6.56
C ASP A 185 2.28 -17.21 -5.97
N VAL A 186 1.27 -17.68 -6.70
CA VAL A 186 -0.11 -17.73 -6.20
C VAL A 186 -0.25 -18.74 -5.07
N ALA A 187 0.35 -19.92 -5.19
CA ALA A 187 0.37 -20.93 -4.13
C ALA A 187 1.03 -20.35 -2.87
N PHE A 188 2.22 -19.77 -3.02
CA PHE A 188 2.95 -19.11 -1.95
C PHE A 188 2.12 -18.02 -1.28
N ALA A 189 1.43 -17.18 -2.06
CA ALA A 189 0.58 -16.13 -1.52
C ALA A 189 -0.51 -16.70 -0.62
N VAL A 190 -1.22 -17.73 -1.09
CA VAL A 190 -2.35 -18.31 -0.36
C VAL A 190 -1.92 -19.10 0.88
N THR A 191 -0.74 -19.72 0.85
CA THR A 191 -0.21 -20.47 2.00
C THR A 191 0.47 -19.58 3.03
N SER A 192 1.15 -18.51 2.61
CA SER A 192 1.86 -17.60 3.52
C SER A 192 0.92 -16.66 4.27
N CYS A 193 -0.20 -16.27 3.66
CA CYS A 193 -1.15 -15.33 4.24
C CYS A 193 -2.59 -15.77 3.94
N ALA A 194 -3.15 -16.66 4.75
CA ALA A 194 -4.47 -17.21 4.49
C ALA A 194 -5.61 -16.17 4.63
N THR A 195 -5.53 -15.32 5.66
CA THR A 195 -6.58 -14.36 6.03
C THR A 195 -6.00 -13.03 6.52
N VAL A 196 -6.61 -11.92 6.12
CA VAL A 196 -6.34 -10.57 6.65
C VAL A 196 -7.64 -9.79 6.71
N ASN A 197 -7.93 -9.10 7.82
CA ASN A 197 -9.14 -8.27 7.96
C ASN A 197 -10.45 -8.98 7.57
N LYS A 198 -10.57 -10.27 7.94
CA LYS A 198 -11.69 -11.18 7.58
C LYS A 198 -11.80 -11.52 6.09
N TRP A 199 -10.84 -11.11 5.27
CA TRP A 199 -10.71 -11.49 3.87
C TRP A 199 -9.77 -12.66 3.70
N ASN A 200 -10.15 -13.63 2.88
CA ASN A 200 -9.27 -14.71 2.43
C ASN A 200 -9.13 -14.70 0.90
N HIS A 201 -8.08 -15.36 0.39
CA HIS A 201 -7.85 -15.43 -1.04
C HIS A 201 -9.00 -16.10 -1.81
N ARG A 202 -9.67 -17.11 -1.21
CA ARG A 202 -10.79 -17.82 -1.84
C ARG A 202 -11.96 -16.90 -2.16
N ASP A 203 -12.35 -16.05 -1.21
CA ASP A 203 -13.45 -15.10 -1.33
C ASP A 203 -13.13 -14.01 -2.34
N VAL A 204 -11.89 -13.50 -2.32
CA VAL A 204 -11.42 -12.52 -3.31
C VAL A 204 -11.47 -13.09 -4.73
N ILE A 205 -10.97 -14.32 -4.92
CA ILE A 205 -10.97 -15.02 -6.21
C ILE A 205 -12.41 -15.24 -6.72
N ARG A 206 -13.32 -15.64 -5.84
CA ARG A 206 -14.75 -15.81 -6.16
C ARG A 206 -15.41 -14.52 -6.60
N LEU A 207 -15.20 -13.42 -5.87
CA LEU A 207 -15.84 -12.13 -6.16
C LEU A 207 -15.32 -11.48 -7.44
N CYS A 208 -14.04 -11.69 -7.75
CA CYS A 208 -13.46 -11.17 -8.98
C CYS A 208 -13.76 -12.04 -10.20
N HIS A 209 -14.39 -13.21 -10.05
CA HIS A 209 -14.68 -14.16 -11.13
C HIS A 209 -13.42 -14.51 -11.94
N LEU A 210 -12.36 -14.90 -11.24
CA LEU A 210 -11.11 -15.26 -11.90
C LEU A 210 -11.26 -16.60 -12.63
N ASN A 211 -10.95 -16.62 -13.93
CA ASN A 211 -10.97 -17.84 -14.72
C ASN A 211 -9.76 -18.72 -14.34
N PRO A 212 -9.97 -19.93 -13.80
CA PRO A 212 -8.89 -20.78 -13.31
C PRO A 212 -8.08 -21.45 -14.43
N THR A 213 -8.45 -21.24 -15.69
CA THR A 213 -7.77 -21.82 -16.86
C THR A 213 -6.29 -21.45 -16.96
N ASN A 214 -5.90 -20.31 -16.37
CA ASN A 214 -4.55 -19.74 -16.50
C ASN A 214 -3.55 -20.22 -15.43
N SER A 215 -3.98 -20.92 -14.36
CA SER A 215 -3.06 -21.42 -13.32
C SER A 215 -3.62 -22.67 -12.64
N LEU A 216 -2.79 -23.70 -12.52
CA LEU A 216 -3.14 -24.94 -11.81
C LEU A 216 -3.51 -24.67 -10.34
N CYS A 217 -2.83 -23.72 -9.69
CA CYS A 217 -3.12 -23.38 -8.31
C CYS A 217 -4.48 -22.67 -8.17
N LEU A 218 -4.86 -21.85 -9.17
CA LEU A 218 -6.20 -21.26 -9.22
C LEU A 218 -7.29 -22.30 -9.42
N LYS A 219 -7.02 -23.39 -10.15
CA LYS A 219 -7.99 -24.51 -10.27
C LYS A 219 -8.31 -25.13 -8.92
N VAL A 220 -7.31 -25.31 -8.05
CA VAL A 220 -7.50 -25.88 -6.71
C VAL A 220 -8.29 -24.93 -5.80
N LEU A 221 -8.04 -23.62 -5.89
CA LEU A 221 -8.71 -22.62 -5.05
C LEU A 221 -10.13 -22.27 -5.50
N CYS A 222 -10.44 -22.49 -6.78
CA CYS A 222 -11.77 -22.25 -7.36
C CYS A 222 -12.72 -23.46 -7.25
N MET A 223 -12.25 -24.64 -6.83
CA MET A 223 -13.10 -25.79 -6.48
C MET A 223 -13.76 -25.62 -5.10
#